data_AF-A0A183G8A1-F1
#
_entry.id   AF-A0A183G8A1-F1
#
_cell.length_a   1.000
_cell.length_b   1.000
_cell.length_c   1.000
_cell.angle_alpha   90.00
_cell.angle_beta   90.00
_cell.angle_gamma   90.00
#
_symmetry.space_group_name_H-M   'P 1'
#
loop_
_entity.id
_entity.type
_entity.pdbx_description
1 polymer ?
#
loop_
_entity_poly.entity_id
_entity_poly.type
_entity_poly.pdbx_seq_one_letter_code
_entity_poly.pdbx_strand_id
1 'polypeptide(L)'
;METSQLGVCGTNAVSREKQHKYPVTGMTRGPLAFFVKEHFAKNHPKDLAEGKNAMKEAAAAWRMLDEASRKKYEELSKHYREDKIREFEALSEEEKQELIKVSVEEKEEKARRRGRKQRRENWEKTGHPERPPSAYNIFVRERYNQLKEKGEVVVPVSKTMQRVSAEWKEMEESTKEPYIKQATKLLDDYKAKLGAWKSKNGPQASAGSKESDKTKE
;
A
#
# COMPACT_ATOMS: atom_id res chain seq x y z
N MET A 1 -58.97 -10.25 10.75
CA MET A 1 -57.73 -11.00 10.45
C MET A 1 -56.79 -10.03 9.76
N GLU A 2 -56.00 -9.31 10.55
CA GLU A 2 -55.07 -8.28 10.09
C GLU A 2 -53.83 -8.92 9.47
N THR A 3 -53.50 -8.46 8.26
CA THR A 3 -52.31 -8.83 7.50
C THR A 3 -51.11 -8.06 8.06
N SER A 4 -50.18 -8.78 8.68
CA SER A 4 -48.89 -8.23 9.13
C SER A 4 -47.96 -7.99 7.92
N GLN A 5 -47.72 -6.72 7.59
CA GLN A 5 -46.62 -6.31 6.73
C GLN A 5 -45.33 -6.24 7.57
N LEU A 6 -44.38 -7.13 7.29
CA LEU A 6 -43.03 -7.05 7.82
C LEU A 6 -42.24 -6.00 7.03
N GLY A 7 -41.95 -4.88 7.70
CA GLY A 7 -41.08 -3.82 7.18
C GLY A 7 -39.63 -4.30 7.05
N VAL A 8 -39.08 -4.16 5.85
CA VAL A 8 -37.65 -4.38 5.58
C VAL A 8 -36.88 -3.16 6.08
N CYS A 9 -36.15 -3.32 7.19
CA CYS A 9 -35.20 -2.33 7.67
C CYS A 9 -33.92 -2.38 6.81
N GLY A 10 -33.89 -1.61 5.73
CA GLY A 10 -32.68 -1.37 4.96
C GLY A 10 -31.77 -0.41 5.72
N THR A 11 -30.69 -0.93 6.31
CA THR A 11 -29.60 -0.10 6.83
C THR A 11 -28.77 0.46 5.68
N ASN A 12 -29.27 1.50 5.02
CA ASN A 12 -28.43 2.35 4.19
C ASN A 12 -27.59 3.23 5.12
N ALA A 13 -26.44 2.72 5.54
CA ALA A 13 -25.38 3.56 6.08
C ALA A 13 -24.83 4.41 4.93
N VAL A 14 -25.49 5.55 4.68
CA VAL A 14 -24.92 6.62 3.86
C VAL A 14 -23.66 7.08 4.58
N SER A 15 -22.51 6.64 4.07
CA SER A 15 -21.20 7.10 4.49
C SER A 15 -21.18 8.62 4.38
N ARG A 16 -21.35 9.31 5.52
CA ARG A 16 -21.31 10.77 5.56
C ARG A 16 -19.91 11.20 5.15
N GLU A 17 -19.78 11.74 3.94
CA GLU A 17 -18.51 12.21 3.41
C GLU A 17 -17.95 13.25 4.39
N LYS A 18 -16.78 12.97 4.96
CA LYS A 18 -16.18 13.84 5.95
C LYS A 18 -15.64 15.06 5.23
N GLN A 19 -16.43 16.13 5.19
CA GLN A 19 -15.97 17.41 4.67
C GLN A 19 -14.79 17.91 5.50
N HIS A 20 -13.65 18.13 4.86
CA HIS A 20 -12.42 18.58 5.50
C HIS A 20 -12.24 20.07 5.28
N LYS A 21 -12.04 20.83 6.37
CA LYS A 21 -11.81 22.29 6.32
C LYS A 21 -10.38 22.65 5.88
N TYR A 22 -9.43 21.77 6.17
CA TYR A 22 -8.00 21.95 5.89
C TYR A 22 -7.43 20.64 5.34
N PRO A 23 -6.26 20.67 4.67
CA PRO A 23 -5.54 19.48 4.27
C PRO A 23 -5.30 18.54 5.46
N VAL A 24 -5.51 17.23 5.25
CA VAL A 24 -5.38 16.19 6.28
C VAL A 24 -3.94 15.73 6.50
N THR A 25 -3.02 16.16 5.65
CA THR A 25 -1.57 15.91 5.70
C THR A 25 -0.81 17.24 5.68
N GLY A 26 0.41 17.27 6.24
CA GLY A 26 1.32 18.41 6.15
C GLY A 26 1.03 19.63 7.03
N MET A 27 -0.18 19.76 7.58
CA MET A 27 -0.61 20.92 8.39
C MET A 27 0.01 20.99 9.80
N THR A 28 0.46 19.86 10.34
CA THR A 28 0.96 19.80 11.72
C THR A 28 2.33 19.13 11.77
N ARG A 29 3.16 19.63 12.67
CA ARG A 29 4.45 19.04 13.03
C ARG A 29 4.58 19.09 14.54
N GLY A 30 4.75 17.94 15.19
CA GLY A 30 4.81 17.87 16.65
C GLY A 30 6.10 18.51 17.23
N PRO A 31 6.13 18.90 18.51
CA PRO A 31 7.29 19.52 19.18
C PRO A 31 8.57 18.69 19.04
N LEU A 32 8.48 17.37 19.29
CA LEU A 32 9.60 16.44 19.12
C LEU A 32 10.20 16.48 17.71
N ALA A 33 9.39 16.69 16.66
CA ALA A 33 9.89 16.71 15.29
C ALA A 33 10.72 17.98 14.99
N PHE A 34 10.53 19.08 15.73
CA PHE A 34 11.42 20.24 15.68
C PHE A 34 12.72 19.97 16.41
N PHE A 35 12.64 19.40 17.62
CA PHE A 35 13.82 19.00 18.38
C PHE A 35 14.70 18.02 17.61
N VAL A 36 14.11 16.96 17.05
CA VAL A 36 14.82 15.96 16.25
C VAL A 36 15.46 16.62 15.01
N LYS A 37 14.78 17.57 14.36
CA LYS A 37 15.37 18.31 13.23
C LYS A 37 16.60 19.10 13.68
N GLU A 38 16.51 19.79 14.81
CA GLU A 38 17.62 20.55 15.39
C GLU A 38 18.78 19.62 15.78
N HIS A 39 18.49 18.46 16.38
CA HIS A 39 19.47 17.45 16.77
C HIS A 39 20.19 16.84 15.55
N PHE A 40 19.45 16.51 14.49
CA PHE A 40 20.04 16.01 13.24
C PHE A 40 20.88 17.07 12.52
N ALA A 41 20.46 18.34 12.59
CA ALA A 41 21.23 19.44 12.03
C ALA A 41 22.53 19.69 12.82
N LYS A 42 22.62 19.33 14.09
CA LYS A 42 23.85 19.42 14.89
C LYS A 42 24.78 18.23 14.67
N ASN A 43 24.21 17.03 14.60
CA ASN A 43 25.00 15.80 14.60
C ASN A 43 25.35 15.29 13.20
N HIS A 44 24.72 15.81 12.14
CA HIS A 44 25.01 15.51 10.73
C HIS A 44 25.30 14.02 10.43
N PRO A 45 24.36 13.09 10.73
CA PRO A 45 24.58 11.67 10.47
C PRO A 45 24.80 11.43 8.97
N LYS A 46 25.87 10.70 8.64
CA LYS A 46 26.34 10.50 7.26
C LYS A 46 25.69 9.30 6.57
N ASP A 47 25.24 8.34 7.35
CA ASP A 47 24.62 7.13 6.85
C ASP A 47 23.38 6.71 7.65
N LEU A 48 22.76 5.59 7.24
CA LEU A 48 21.54 5.07 7.86
C LEU A 48 21.78 4.53 9.28
N ALA A 49 22.97 4.02 9.59
CA ALA A 49 23.30 3.49 10.91
C ALA A 49 23.48 4.64 11.90
N GLU A 50 24.27 5.65 11.53
CA GLU A 50 24.44 6.89 12.28
C GLU A 50 23.09 7.61 12.45
N GLY A 51 22.27 7.67 11.41
CA GLY A 51 20.93 8.27 11.48
C GLY A 51 20.01 7.54 12.47
N LYS A 52 20.05 6.21 12.53
CA LYS A 52 19.30 5.42 13.53
C LYS A 52 19.78 5.70 14.95
N ASN A 53 21.09 5.85 15.16
CA ASN A 53 21.66 6.17 16.46
C ASN A 53 21.30 7.60 16.88
N ALA A 54 21.47 8.59 15.99
CA ALA A 54 21.08 9.98 16.22
C ALA A 54 19.59 10.12 16.56
N MET A 55 18.71 9.30 15.95
CA MET A 55 17.28 9.28 16.29
C MET A 55 17.04 8.74 17.71
N LYS A 56 17.76 7.69 18.12
CA LYS A 56 17.66 7.13 19.49
C LYS A 56 18.17 8.13 20.52
N GLU A 57 19.30 8.76 20.26
CA GLU A 57 19.89 9.82 21.10
C GLU A 57 18.94 11.01 21.22
N ALA A 58 18.39 11.51 20.10
CA ALA A 58 17.42 12.60 20.11
C ALA A 58 16.18 12.23 20.94
N ALA A 59 15.68 11.00 20.82
CA ALA A 59 14.54 10.55 21.60
C ALA A 59 14.87 10.43 23.10
N ALA A 60 16.09 10.06 23.47
CA ALA A 60 16.54 10.04 24.86
C ALA A 60 16.69 11.47 25.41
N ALA A 61 17.38 12.34 24.68
CA ALA A 61 17.58 13.74 25.04
C ALA A 61 16.23 14.48 25.20
N TRP A 62 15.26 14.25 24.30
CA TRP A 62 13.92 14.83 24.42
C TRP A 62 13.21 14.47 25.74
N ARG A 63 13.37 13.23 26.22
CA ARG A 63 12.77 12.79 27.50
C ARG A 63 13.41 13.47 28.69
N MET A 64 14.70 13.82 28.59
CA MET A 64 15.47 14.49 29.64
C MET A 64 15.37 16.02 29.60
N LEU A 65 14.72 16.61 28.58
CA LEU A 65 14.53 18.05 28.52
C LEU A 65 13.71 18.57 29.69
N ASP A 66 14.18 19.69 30.25
CA ASP A 66 13.44 20.49 31.20
C ASP A 66 12.20 21.14 30.55
N GLU A 67 11.29 21.61 31.40
CA GLU A 67 10.02 22.18 30.96
C GLU A 67 10.19 23.45 30.11
N ALA A 68 11.15 24.31 30.43
CA ALA A 68 11.39 25.54 29.67
C ALA A 68 11.90 25.22 28.26
N SER A 69 12.85 24.29 28.13
CA SER A 69 13.33 23.81 26.83
C SER A 69 12.25 23.10 26.04
N ARG A 70 11.35 22.34 26.69
CA ARG A 70 10.21 21.69 26.03
C ARG A 70 9.21 22.71 25.48
N LYS A 71 8.90 23.74 26.28
CA LYS A 71 7.98 24.81 25.91
C LYS A 71 8.39 25.54 24.64
N LYS A 72 9.69 25.79 24.43
CA LYS A 72 10.23 26.33 23.15
C LYS A 72 9.72 25.55 21.94
N TYR A 73 9.76 24.22 21.98
CA TYR A 73 9.35 23.40 20.84
C TYR A 73 7.83 23.28 20.70
N GLU A 74 7.09 23.41 21.79
CA GLU A 74 5.63 23.53 21.77
C GLU A 74 5.18 24.81 21.08
N GLU A 75 5.81 25.94 21.42
CA GLU A 75 5.58 27.23 20.77
C GLU A 75 5.94 27.18 19.27
N LEU A 76 7.08 26.58 18.91
CA LEU A 76 7.46 26.37 17.50
C LEU A 76 6.44 25.50 16.75
N SER A 77 5.92 24.46 17.40
CA SER A 77 4.90 23.58 16.82
C SER A 77 3.58 24.30 16.59
N LYS A 78 3.19 25.16 17.53
CA LYS A 78 1.99 26.00 17.42
C LYS A 78 2.14 27.02 16.29
N HIS A 79 3.23 27.79 16.29
CA HIS A 79 3.49 28.81 15.26
C HIS A 79 3.53 28.20 13.86
N TYR A 80 4.18 27.04 13.69
CA TYR A 80 4.20 26.34 12.41
C TYR A 80 2.79 25.98 11.91
N ARG A 81 1.91 25.52 12.82
CA ARG A 81 0.53 25.21 12.45
C ARG A 81 -0.24 26.48 12.08
N GLU A 82 -0.08 27.55 12.85
CA GLU A 82 -0.71 28.84 12.57
C GLU A 82 -0.26 29.40 11.23
N ASP A 83 1.04 29.34 10.92
CA ASP A 83 1.59 29.70 9.60
C ASP A 83 0.98 28.88 8.49
N LYS A 84 0.91 27.54 8.65
CA LYS A 84 0.31 26.66 7.62
C LYS A 84 -1.16 26.95 7.40
N ILE A 85 -1.91 27.27 8.46
CA ILE A 85 -3.31 27.68 8.35
C ILE A 85 -3.40 29.02 7.62
N ARG A 86 -2.59 30.02 7.98
CA ARG A 86 -2.58 31.33 7.33
C ARG A 86 -2.21 31.24 5.85
N GLU A 87 -1.17 30.49 5.51
CA GLU A 87 -0.75 30.22 4.13
C GLU A 87 -1.91 29.58 3.34
N PHE A 88 -2.60 28.60 3.92
CA PHE A 88 -3.73 27.94 3.27
C PHE A 88 -4.95 28.87 3.13
N GLU A 89 -5.26 29.67 4.15
CA GLU A 89 -6.40 30.60 4.13
C GLU A 89 -6.21 31.75 3.14
N ALA A 90 -4.97 32.10 2.82
CA ALA A 90 -4.61 33.11 1.82
C ALA A 90 -4.78 32.63 0.36
N LEU A 91 -5.01 31.34 0.11
CA LEU A 91 -5.20 30.78 -1.24
C LEU A 91 -6.61 31.04 -1.80
N SER A 92 -6.76 30.87 -3.11
CA SER A 92 -8.08 30.87 -3.76
C SER A 92 -8.94 29.69 -3.28
N GLU A 93 -10.26 29.77 -3.49
CA GLU A 93 -11.15 28.68 -3.08
C GLU A 93 -10.89 27.40 -3.89
N GLU A 94 -10.57 27.53 -5.18
CA GLU A 94 -10.23 26.42 -6.05
C GLU A 94 -8.93 25.73 -5.59
N GLU A 95 -7.89 26.51 -5.25
CA GLU A 95 -6.64 25.99 -4.72
C GLU A 95 -6.84 25.28 -3.37
N LYS A 96 -7.68 25.84 -2.49
CA LYS A 96 -8.04 25.22 -1.21
C LYS A 96 -8.68 23.86 -1.41
N GLN A 97 -9.68 23.78 -2.30
CA GLN A 97 -10.40 22.55 -2.60
C GLN A 97 -9.48 21.48 -3.19
N GLU A 98 -8.62 21.86 -4.14
CA GLU A 98 -7.66 20.93 -4.74
C GLU A 98 -6.64 20.41 -3.71
N LEU A 99 -6.11 21.29 -2.85
CA LEU A 99 -5.19 20.87 -1.79
C LEU A 99 -5.85 19.92 -0.77
N ILE A 100 -7.12 20.17 -0.42
CA ILE A 100 -7.88 19.27 0.47
C ILE A 100 -8.03 17.90 -0.21
N LYS A 101 -8.46 17.88 -1.47
CA LYS A 101 -8.66 16.65 -2.24
C LYS A 101 -7.37 15.84 -2.37
N VAL A 102 -6.29 16.46 -2.84
CA VAL A 102 -4.96 15.81 -2.96
C VAL A 102 -4.49 15.27 -1.61
N SER A 103 -4.70 16.01 -0.53
CA SER A 103 -4.31 15.56 0.81
C SER A 103 -5.10 14.33 1.28
N VAL A 104 -6.39 14.26 0.95
CA VAL A 104 -7.23 13.07 1.23
C VAL A 104 -6.75 11.88 0.42
N GLU A 105 -6.59 12.04 -0.89
CA GLU A 105 -6.09 10.99 -1.78
C GLU A 105 -4.72 10.48 -1.33
N GLU A 106 -3.82 11.36 -0.91
CA GLU A 106 -2.49 10.98 -0.39
C GLU A 106 -2.62 10.15 0.90
N LYS A 107 -3.52 10.54 1.81
CA LYS A 107 -3.77 9.82 3.06
C LYS A 107 -4.37 8.43 2.80
N GLU A 108 -5.33 8.34 1.89
CA GLU A 108 -5.96 7.09 1.46
C GLU A 108 -4.95 6.16 0.77
N GLU A 109 -4.13 6.69 -0.14
CA GLU A 109 -3.07 5.93 -0.80
C GLU A 109 -2.04 5.42 0.21
N LYS A 110 -1.63 6.23 1.19
CA LYS A 110 -0.76 5.81 2.30
C LYS A 110 -1.41 4.69 3.12
N ALA A 111 -2.71 4.80 3.44
CA ALA A 111 -3.45 3.76 4.13
C ALA A 111 -3.52 2.46 3.30
N ARG A 112 -3.79 2.57 1.99
CA ARG A 112 -3.81 1.45 1.05
C ARG A 112 -2.45 0.77 0.96
N ARG A 113 -1.35 1.52 0.90
CA ARG A 113 0.02 0.98 0.90
C ARG A 113 0.33 0.23 2.19
N ARG A 114 -0.03 0.80 3.35
CA ARG A 114 0.12 0.13 4.66
C ARG A 114 -0.70 -1.16 4.73
N GLY A 115 -1.95 -1.13 4.29
CA GLY A 115 -2.82 -2.30 4.23
C GLY A 115 -2.26 -3.41 3.34
N ARG A 116 -1.72 -3.07 2.16
CA ARG A 116 -1.03 -4.05 1.29
C ARG A 116 0.21 -4.65 1.96
N LYS A 117 1.01 -3.84 2.65
CA LYS A 117 2.19 -4.31 3.38
C LYS A 117 1.82 -5.25 4.51
N GLN A 118 0.86 -4.87 5.36
CA GLN A 118 0.37 -5.69 6.46
C GLN A 118 -0.21 -7.02 5.98
N ARG A 119 -0.94 -7.01 4.85
CA ARG A 119 -1.45 -8.23 4.22
C ARG A 119 -0.33 -9.18 3.81
N ARG A 120 0.73 -8.65 3.18
CA ARG A 120 1.92 -9.44 2.80
C ARG A 120 2.63 -10.01 4.02
N GLU A 121 2.91 -9.18 5.02
CA GLU A 121 3.56 -9.63 6.27
C GLU A 121 2.72 -10.70 6.98
N ASN A 122 1.39 -10.58 6.95
CA ASN A 122 0.50 -11.60 7.49
C ASN A 122 0.56 -12.91 6.68
N TRP A 123 0.58 -12.84 5.35
CA TRP A 123 0.73 -14.00 4.48
C TRP A 123 2.05 -14.74 4.71
N GLU A 124 3.15 -14.01 4.84
CA GLU A 124 4.46 -14.56 5.18
C GLU A 124 4.43 -15.28 6.54
N LYS A 125 3.83 -14.66 7.56
CA LYS A 125 3.71 -15.25 8.91
C LYS A 125 2.81 -16.48 8.98
N THR A 126 1.72 -16.49 8.22
CA THR A 126 0.71 -17.56 8.27
C THR A 126 0.96 -18.68 7.26
N GLY A 127 1.97 -18.54 6.40
CA GLY A 127 2.23 -19.47 5.31
C GLY A 127 1.09 -19.52 4.29
N HIS A 128 0.50 -18.36 3.97
CA HIS A 128 -0.56 -18.28 2.95
C HIS A 128 -0.01 -18.80 1.61
N PRO A 129 -0.68 -19.77 0.94
CA PRO A 129 -0.23 -20.29 -0.34
C PRO A 129 -0.12 -19.17 -1.40
N GLU A 130 0.92 -19.16 -2.21
CA GLU A 130 1.04 -18.19 -3.30
C GLU A 130 0.15 -18.56 -4.49
N ARG A 131 -0.40 -17.54 -5.16
CA ARG A 131 -1.19 -17.73 -6.38
C ARG A 131 -0.29 -18.36 -7.46
N PRO A 132 -0.67 -19.49 -8.07
CA PRO A 132 0.15 -20.16 -9.07
C PRO A 132 0.21 -19.34 -10.36
N PRO A 133 1.26 -19.52 -11.19
CA PRO A 133 1.37 -18.86 -12.47
C PRO A 133 0.26 -19.32 -13.43
N SER A 134 -0.28 -18.39 -14.23
CA SER A 134 -1.20 -18.71 -15.33
C SER A 134 -0.46 -19.41 -16.49
N ALA A 135 -1.21 -19.99 -17.43
CA ALA A 135 -0.67 -20.62 -18.64
C ALA A 135 0.28 -19.67 -19.39
N TYR A 136 -0.13 -18.42 -19.56
CA TYR A 136 0.70 -17.38 -20.15
C TYR A 136 1.99 -17.12 -19.35
N ASN A 137 1.93 -17.06 -18.02
CA ASN A 137 3.13 -16.84 -17.19
C ASN A 137 4.11 -18.02 -17.29
N ILE A 138 3.59 -19.25 -17.40
CA ILE A 138 4.40 -20.45 -17.61
C ILE A 138 5.10 -20.36 -18.97
N PHE A 139 4.36 -20.04 -20.03
CA PHE A 139 4.90 -19.82 -21.37
C PHE A 139 5.96 -18.72 -21.39
N VAL A 140 5.67 -17.55 -20.82
CA VAL A 140 6.62 -16.44 -20.72
C VAL A 140 7.91 -16.87 -20.03
N ARG A 141 7.81 -17.58 -18.90
CA ARG A 141 8.99 -18.10 -18.18
C ARG A 141 9.82 -19.03 -19.07
N GLU A 142 9.15 -19.94 -19.78
CA GLU A 142 9.82 -20.88 -20.68
C GLU A 142 10.50 -20.15 -21.85
N ARG A 143 9.80 -19.23 -22.52
CA ARG A 143 10.38 -18.43 -23.60
C ARG A 143 11.57 -17.60 -23.10
N TYR A 144 11.47 -16.99 -21.93
CA TYR A 144 12.59 -16.23 -21.35
C TYR A 144 13.81 -17.11 -21.09
N ASN A 145 13.62 -18.35 -20.62
CA ASN A 145 14.71 -19.30 -20.44
C ASN A 145 15.31 -19.71 -21.79
N GLN A 146 14.49 -20.03 -22.78
CA GLN A 146 14.95 -20.35 -24.14
C GLN A 146 15.76 -19.20 -24.77
N LEU A 147 15.32 -17.95 -24.59
CA LEU A 147 16.04 -16.78 -25.08
C LEU A 147 17.41 -16.62 -24.39
N LYS A 148 17.47 -16.84 -23.07
CA LYS A 148 18.73 -16.80 -22.31
C LYS A 148 19.69 -17.91 -22.74
N GLU A 149 19.19 -19.13 -22.93
CA GLU A 149 19.98 -20.27 -23.40
C GLU A 149 20.57 -20.04 -24.80
N LYS A 150 19.83 -19.32 -25.66
CA LYS A 150 20.29 -18.89 -26.99
C LYS A 150 21.26 -17.70 -26.95
N GLY A 151 21.56 -17.15 -25.76
CA GLY A 151 22.42 -15.98 -25.61
C GLY A 151 21.77 -14.67 -26.03
N GLU A 152 20.45 -14.62 -26.20
CA GLU A 152 19.75 -13.38 -26.54
C GLU A 152 19.69 -12.42 -25.34
N VAL A 153 19.92 -11.14 -25.60
CA VAL A 153 19.80 -10.09 -24.59
C VAL A 153 18.31 -9.82 -24.32
N VAL A 154 17.84 -10.22 -23.14
CA VAL A 154 16.44 -10.06 -22.68
C VAL A 154 16.15 -8.63 -22.15
N VAL A 155 17.07 -7.69 -22.41
CA VAL A 155 17.01 -6.30 -21.92
C VAL A 155 16.88 -5.36 -23.13
N PRO A 156 15.89 -4.43 -23.13
CA PRO A 156 14.92 -4.17 -22.08
C PRO A 156 13.79 -5.22 -22.04
N VAL A 157 13.46 -5.69 -20.83
CA VAL A 157 12.42 -6.71 -20.56
C VAL A 157 11.07 -6.31 -21.15
N SER A 158 10.76 -5.02 -21.21
CA SER A 158 9.51 -4.51 -21.81
C SER A 158 9.38 -4.90 -23.29
N LYS A 159 10.43 -4.73 -24.09
CA LYS A 159 10.42 -5.09 -25.52
C LYS A 159 10.32 -6.60 -25.71
N THR A 160 11.07 -7.38 -24.94
CA THR A 160 11.00 -8.83 -25.00
C THR A 160 9.63 -9.35 -24.57
N MET A 161 9.03 -8.76 -23.53
CA MET A 161 7.66 -9.10 -23.10
C MET A 161 6.63 -8.78 -24.18
N GLN A 162 6.74 -7.62 -24.86
CA GLN A 162 5.85 -7.28 -25.98
C GLN A 162 5.92 -8.34 -27.09
N ARG A 163 7.13 -8.75 -27.49
CA ARG A 163 7.35 -9.82 -28.49
C ARG A 163 6.72 -11.15 -28.06
N VAL A 164 7.01 -11.61 -26.84
CA VAL A 164 6.47 -12.87 -26.30
C VAL A 164 4.94 -12.79 -26.13
N SER A 165 4.39 -11.61 -25.83
CA SER A 165 2.94 -11.39 -25.76
C SER A 165 2.26 -11.50 -27.12
N ALA A 166 2.88 -10.95 -28.17
CA ALA A 166 2.37 -11.07 -29.53
C ALA A 166 2.42 -12.55 -29.98
N GLU A 167 3.53 -13.22 -29.73
CA GLU A 167 3.69 -14.64 -30.03
C GLU A 167 2.61 -15.50 -29.35
N TRP A 168 2.36 -15.30 -28.05
CA TRP A 168 1.28 -16.02 -27.36
C TRP A 168 -0.09 -15.77 -27.98
N LYS A 169 -0.37 -14.57 -28.51
CA LYS A 169 -1.65 -14.29 -29.16
C LYS A 169 -1.79 -15.05 -30.48
N GLU A 170 -0.71 -15.14 -31.25
CA GLU A 170 -0.65 -15.80 -32.56
C GLU A 170 -0.58 -17.32 -32.46
N MET A 171 -0.16 -17.87 -31.31
CA MET A 171 -0.13 -19.32 -31.07
C MET A 171 -1.51 -19.97 -31.19
N GLU A 172 -1.55 -21.15 -31.81
CA GLU A 172 -2.76 -21.99 -31.90
C GLU A 172 -3.15 -22.56 -30.53
N GLU A 173 -4.44 -22.85 -30.36
CA GLU A 173 -4.97 -23.42 -29.11
C GLU A 173 -4.31 -24.76 -28.75
N SER A 174 -3.97 -25.58 -29.75
CA SER A 174 -3.23 -26.84 -29.60
C SER A 174 -1.87 -26.64 -28.92
N THR A 175 -1.16 -25.58 -29.27
CA THR A 175 0.16 -25.25 -28.70
C THR A 175 0.05 -24.58 -27.32
N LYS A 176 -1.11 -23.97 -27.02
CA LYS A 176 -1.43 -23.38 -25.70
C LYS A 176 -1.89 -24.44 -24.70
N GLU A 177 -2.53 -25.51 -25.18
CA GLU A 177 -3.10 -26.59 -24.39
C GLU A 177 -2.16 -27.17 -23.31
N PRO A 178 -0.87 -27.49 -23.56
CA PRO A 178 0.02 -27.98 -22.51
C PRO A 178 0.22 -26.97 -21.38
N TYR A 179 0.34 -25.68 -21.70
CA TYR A 179 0.48 -24.61 -20.70
C TYR A 179 -0.81 -24.43 -19.90
N ILE A 180 -1.97 -24.56 -20.56
CA ILE A 180 -3.28 -24.51 -19.91
C ILE A 180 -3.42 -25.68 -18.93
N LYS A 181 -3.13 -26.92 -19.38
CA LYS A 181 -3.15 -28.13 -18.52
C LYS A 181 -2.21 -28.02 -17.33
N GLN A 182 -1.02 -27.47 -17.53
CA GLN A 182 -0.08 -27.25 -16.43
C GLN A 182 -0.60 -26.20 -15.44
N ALA A 183 -1.17 -25.10 -15.94
CA ALA A 183 -1.72 -24.04 -15.10
C ALA A 183 -2.95 -24.50 -14.32
N THR A 184 -3.84 -25.30 -14.92
CA THR A 184 -5.02 -25.86 -14.24
C THR A 184 -4.62 -26.79 -13.11
N LYS A 185 -3.65 -27.68 -13.35
CA LYS A 185 -3.11 -28.56 -12.30
C LYS A 185 -2.56 -27.77 -11.12
N LEU A 186 -1.73 -26.76 -11.40
CA LEU A 186 -1.17 -25.89 -10.35
C LEU A 186 -2.26 -25.10 -9.61
N LEU A 187 -3.31 -24.69 -10.31
CA LEU A 187 -4.46 -24.00 -9.74
C LEU A 187 -5.25 -24.91 -8.78
N ASP A 188 -5.46 -26.17 -9.14
CA ASP A 188 -6.19 -27.10 -8.29
C ASP A 188 -5.38 -27.49 -7.04
N ASP A 189 -4.07 -27.72 -7.17
CA ASP A 189 -3.16 -27.89 -6.04
C ASP A 189 -3.18 -26.66 -5.11
N TYR A 190 -3.22 -25.46 -5.68
CA TYR A 190 -3.34 -24.21 -4.92
C TYR A 190 -4.68 -24.10 -4.19
N LYS A 191 -5.81 -24.42 -4.84
CA LYS A 191 -7.13 -24.40 -4.19
C LYS A 191 -7.18 -25.34 -2.99
N ALA A 192 -6.61 -26.54 -3.11
CA ALA A 192 -6.51 -27.49 -2.00
C ALA A 192 -5.67 -26.93 -0.84
N LYS A 193 -4.46 -26.40 -1.13
CA LYS A 193 -3.60 -25.74 -0.13
C LYS A 193 -4.28 -24.55 0.53
N LEU A 194 -4.98 -23.73 -0.25
CA LEU A 194 -5.70 -22.56 0.24
C LEU A 194 -6.87 -22.95 1.13
N GLY A 195 -7.60 -24.01 0.79
CA GLY A 195 -8.65 -24.59 1.63
C GLY A 195 -8.09 -25.03 2.99
N ALA A 196 -7.03 -25.84 2.98
CA ALA A 196 -6.35 -26.28 4.20
C ALA A 196 -5.84 -25.11 5.05
N TRP A 197 -5.26 -24.10 4.40
CA TRP A 197 -4.77 -22.90 5.08
C TRP A 197 -5.91 -22.08 5.71
N LYS A 198 -7.05 -21.91 5.01
CA LYS A 198 -8.23 -21.21 5.54
C LYS A 198 -8.81 -21.93 6.75
N SER A 199 -8.90 -23.26 6.71
CA SER A 199 -9.37 -24.06 7.85
C SER A 199 -8.44 -23.95 9.06
N LYS A 200 -7.12 -23.84 8.84
CA LYS A 200 -6.12 -23.70 9.91
C LYS A 200 -6.08 -22.29 10.53
N ASN A 201 -6.32 -21.24 9.74
CA ASN A 201 -6.11 -19.84 10.16
C ASN A 201 -7.41 -19.03 10.37
N GLY A 202 -8.59 -19.62 10.11
CA GLY A 202 -9.90 -19.01 10.35
C GLY A 202 -10.26 -17.81 9.43
N PRO A 203 -11.47 -17.22 9.58
CA PRO A 203 -11.97 -16.14 8.72
C PRO A 203 -11.12 -14.85 8.76
N GLN A 204 -10.47 -14.58 9.89
CA GLN A 204 -9.67 -13.37 10.16
C GLN A 204 -8.46 -13.24 9.21
N ALA A 205 -7.85 -14.35 8.79
CA ALA A 205 -6.72 -14.32 7.86
C ALA A 205 -7.16 -14.16 6.38
N SER A 206 -8.41 -14.51 6.06
CA SER A 206 -8.94 -14.58 4.68
C SER A 206 -9.53 -13.26 4.15
N ALA A 207 -9.79 -12.28 5.02
CA ALA A 207 -10.41 -11.00 4.65
C ALA A 207 -9.59 -10.18 3.62
N GLY A 208 -8.30 -10.49 3.46
CA GLY A 208 -7.44 -9.85 2.47
C GLY A 208 -7.56 -10.38 1.03
N SER A 209 -8.30 -11.46 0.76
CA SER A 209 -8.36 -12.03 -0.61
C SER A 209 -9.56 -11.61 -1.44
N LYS A 210 -10.63 -11.08 -0.83
CA LYS A 210 -11.90 -10.79 -1.54
C LYS A 210 -11.90 -9.47 -2.31
N GLU A 211 -10.99 -8.54 -2.02
CA GLU A 211 -11.03 -7.20 -2.60
C GLU A 211 -10.20 -7.02 -3.88
N SER A 212 -9.29 -7.96 -4.20
CA SER A 212 -8.45 -7.88 -5.40
C SER A 212 -9.09 -8.42 -6.69
N ASP A 213 -10.24 -9.10 -6.60
CA ASP A 213 -10.93 -9.67 -7.77
C ASP A 213 -12.05 -8.78 -8.33
N LYS A 214 -12.42 -7.69 -7.65
CA LYS A 214 -13.58 -6.84 -8.04
C LYS A 214 -13.22 -5.61 -8.89
N THR A 215 -11.97 -5.45 -9.29
CA THR A 215 -11.47 -4.24 -10.00
C THR A 215 -10.95 -4.52 -11.41
N LYS A 216 -11.34 -5.65 -12.01
CA LYS A 216 -10.95 -5.99 -13.38
C LYS A 216 -12.10 -6.68 -14.10
N GLU A 217 -13.16 -5.91 -14.35
CA GLU A 217 -14.08 -6.10 -15.48
C GLU A 217 -13.85 -4.95 -16.46
#